data_AF-A0A1I8MGH1-F1
#
_entry.id   AF-A0A1I8MGH1-F1
#
_cell.length_a   1.000
_cell.length_b   1.000
_cell.length_c   1.000
_cell.angle_alpha   90.00
_cell.angle_beta   90.00
_cell.angle_gamma   90.00
#
_symmetry.space_group_name_H-M   'P 1'
#
loop_
_entity.id
_entity.type
_entity.pdbx_description
1 polymer ?
#
loop_
_entity_poly.entity_id
_entity_poly.type
_entity_poly.pdbx_seq_one_letter_code
_entity_poly.pdbx_strand_id
1 'polypeptide(L)'
;MLTKEDVEGWNKVFADCQIKQSDLTQPTEGFLIRALVCYIRRFGYKVEPPFPLNKGDTVENNRENRLFLIRLVRQIDHFLKITDKSYSFTYYELIRPTPKKTSHTLYILLNYLFYYNMYKEEVFKMAQEPIQKFHELKGMIERQQRENELKVQETKELKMAVDELTKQLPQLRTEHRDLSKRKASQEESLQKLKESCEELAEKLKHLHEQKRSLVKKVVADEESHELQKQIDNLKADIAKHKEMANASESSLRELSNSVELMQRLKKEIEKATDIVPLRLIDQLRETNKQLEKAMAEEHAAQERRAILNQNVEEEQQNYETLVQQYLSKKQQFDVKEKSHKESLQTLQDVLKQKNDQIAKMDNQEHALDCQIEEQKDISEYLKENITEILITYGDNRYH
;
A
#
# COMPACT_ATOMS: atom_id res chain seq x y z
N MET A 1 131.16 -58.48 -10.82
CA MET A 1 130.20 -59.00 -11.81
C MET A 1 128.82 -58.60 -11.32
N LEU A 2 127.96 -58.07 -12.18
CA LEU A 2 126.56 -57.78 -11.82
C LEU A 2 125.82 -59.09 -11.60
N THR A 3 125.05 -59.18 -10.52
CA THR A 3 124.24 -60.37 -10.21
C THR A 3 122.92 -60.34 -11.00
N LYS A 4 122.23 -61.49 -11.13
CA LYS A 4 120.89 -61.55 -11.74
C LYS A 4 119.89 -60.64 -11.00
N GLU A 5 120.04 -60.53 -9.69
CA GLU A 5 119.20 -59.71 -8.81
C GLU A 5 119.30 -58.21 -9.12
N ASP A 6 120.48 -57.72 -9.52
CA ASP A 6 120.68 -56.32 -9.92
C ASP A 6 119.90 -55.96 -11.19
N VAL A 7 119.85 -56.88 -12.16
CA VAL A 7 119.17 -56.67 -13.45
C VAL A 7 117.65 -56.67 -13.29
N GLU A 8 117.11 -57.55 -12.45
CA GLU A 8 115.68 -57.55 -12.13
C GLU A 8 115.26 -56.30 -11.37
N GLY A 9 116.09 -55.83 -10.43
CA GLY A 9 115.88 -54.55 -9.73
C GLY A 9 115.83 -53.36 -10.69
N TRP A 10 116.74 -53.32 -11.66
CA TRP A 10 116.76 -52.29 -12.70
C TRP A 10 115.52 -52.34 -13.58
N ASN A 11 115.10 -53.52 -14.04
CA ASN A 11 113.94 -53.68 -14.91
C ASN A 11 112.61 -53.26 -14.26
N LYS A 12 112.50 -53.32 -12.92
CA LYS A 12 111.34 -52.80 -12.18
C LYS A 12 111.20 -51.28 -12.30
N VAL A 13 112.33 -50.55 -12.23
CA VAL A 13 112.34 -49.09 -12.30
C VAL A 13 112.43 -48.59 -13.74
N PHE A 14 112.94 -49.45 -14.64
CA PHE A 14 113.24 -49.15 -16.02
C PHE A 14 112.31 -49.89 -17.00
N ALA A 15 111.00 -49.76 -16.76
CA ALA A 15 109.98 -50.55 -17.46
C ALA A 15 110.00 -50.40 -19.00
N ASP A 16 110.37 -49.22 -19.51
CA ASP A 16 110.35 -48.89 -20.96
C ASP A 16 111.52 -49.53 -21.74
N CYS A 17 112.49 -50.13 -21.06
CA CYS A 17 113.59 -50.85 -21.70
C CYS A 17 114.06 -51.99 -20.82
N GLN A 18 113.52 -53.18 -21.08
CA GLN A 18 113.92 -54.41 -20.39
C GLN A 18 115.34 -54.82 -20.78
N ILE A 19 116.26 -54.76 -19.82
CA ILE A 19 117.66 -55.16 -19.97
C ILE A 19 117.75 -56.67 -19.77
N LYS A 20 118.24 -57.40 -20.77
CA LYS A 20 118.55 -58.83 -20.64
C LYS A 20 120.01 -59.02 -20.24
N GLN A 21 120.31 -60.13 -19.58
CA GLN A 21 121.70 -60.43 -19.22
C GLN A 21 122.60 -60.63 -20.45
N SER A 22 122.06 -61.13 -21.56
CA SER A 22 122.74 -61.21 -22.86
C SER A 22 123.25 -59.85 -23.34
N ASP A 23 122.44 -58.80 -23.13
CA ASP A 23 122.74 -57.43 -23.57
C ASP A 23 123.90 -56.80 -22.77
N LEU A 24 124.15 -57.30 -21.55
CA LEU A 24 125.27 -56.85 -20.73
C LEU A 24 126.54 -57.66 -21.04
N THR A 25 126.42 -58.95 -21.37
CA THR A 25 127.56 -59.79 -21.73
C THR A 25 128.12 -59.49 -23.12
N GLN A 26 127.27 -59.05 -24.05
CA GLN A 26 127.63 -58.66 -25.41
C GLN A 26 126.80 -57.43 -25.81
N PRO A 27 127.17 -56.23 -25.33
CA PRO A 27 126.38 -55.03 -25.60
C PRO A 27 126.48 -54.64 -27.07
N THR A 28 125.33 -54.31 -27.66
CA THR A 28 125.26 -53.70 -29.00
C THR A 28 125.04 -52.19 -28.90
N GLU A 29 125.46 -51.45 -29.93
CA GLU A 29 125.23 -50.01 -30.03
C GLU A 29 123.73 -49.69 -29.91
N GLY A 30 122.88 -50.43 -30.64
CA GLY A 30 121.43 -50.24 -30.62
C GLY A 30 120.80 -50.48 -29.24
N PHE A 31 121.27 -51.49 -28.50
CA PHE A 31 120.85 -51.72 -27.12
C PHE A 31 121.21 -50.52 -26.23
N LEU A 32 122.46 -50.08 -26.26
CA LEU A 32 122.92 -49.02 -25.38
C LEU A 32 122.21 -47.69 -25.70
N ILE A 33 122.03 -47.34 -26.97
CA ILE A 33 121.27 -46.14 -27.37
C ILE A 33 119.85 -46.20 -26.84
N ARG A 34 119.15 -47.33 -27.00
CA ARG A 34 117.79 -47.51 -26.51
C ARG A 34 117.71 -47.34 -24.99
N ALA A 35 118.64 -47.96 -24.26
CA ALA A 35 118.71 -47.81 -22.81
C ALA A 35 118.96 -46.35 -22.40
N LEU A 36 119.89 -45.64 -23.04
CA LEU A 36 120.17 -44.24 -22.69
C LEU A 36 119.02 -43.29 -23.04
N VAL A 37 118.32 -43.51 -24.16
CA VAL A 37 117.15 -42.70 -24.55
C VAL A 37 115.98 -42.93 -23.59
N CYS A 38 115.67 -44.19 -23.26
CA CYS A 38 114.64 -44.51 -22.28
C CYS A 38 114.97 -43.93 -20.90
N TYR A 39 116.24 -43.92 -20.51
CA TYR A 39 116.69 -43.33 -19.26
C TYR A 39 116.39 -41.83 -19.18
N ILE A 40 116.76 -41.07 -20.21
CA ILE A 40 116.54 -39.62 -20.21
C ILE A 40 115.04 -39.27 -20.21
N ARG A 41 114.21 -40.04 -20.93
CA ARG A 41 112.75 -39.84 -20.96
C ARG A 41 112.10 -39.94 -19.57
N ARG A 42 112.67 -40.73 -18.65
CA ARG A 42 112.13 -40.88 -17.29
C ARG A 42 112.21 -39.61 -16.44
N PHE A 43 113.10 -38.68 -16.80
CA PHE A 43 113.18 -37.35 -16.17
C PHE A 43 112.25 -36.32 -16.82
N GLY A 44 111.40 -36.72 -17.78
CA GLY A 44 110.42 -35.84 -18.45
C GLY A 44 110.96 -35.11 -19.69
N TYR A 45 112.20 -35.40 -20.12
CA TYR A 45 112.76 -34.85 -21.36
C TYR A 45 112.13 -35.51 -22.58
N LYS A 46 111.68 -34.68 -23.54
CA LYS A 46 111.18 -35.14 -24.84
C LYS A 46 112.35 -35.45 -25.77
N VAL A 47 112.88 -36.67 -25.68
CA VAL A 47 113.95 -37.17 -26.57
C VAL A 47 113.36 -38.04 -27.67
N GLU A 48 113.44 -37.59 -28.92
CA GLU A 48 112.99 -38.32 -30.10
C GLU A 48 114.20 -38.63 -31.01
N PRO A 49 114.61 -39.90 -31.11
CA PRO A 49 115.68 -40.29 -32.02
C PRO A 49 115.17 -40.23 -33.48
N PRO A 50 115.99 -39.76 -34.43
CA PRO A 50 115.66 -39.71 -35.86
C PRO A 50 115.61 -41.10 -36.53
N PHE A 51 115.75 -42.18 -35.76
CA PHE A 51 115.76 -43.56 -36.23
C PHE A 51 114.96 -44.46 -35.27
N PRO A 52 114.36 -45.57 -35.79
CA PRO A 52 113.60 -46.50 -34.97
C PRO A 52 114.51 -47.28 -34.00
N LEU A 53 114.24 -47.17 -32.69
CA LEU A 53 115.01 -47.84 -31.62
C LEU A 53 114.88 -49.38 -31.61
N ASN A 54 113.97 -49.94 -32.41
CA ASN A 54 113.60 -51.36 -32.40
C ASN A 54 114.24 -52.19 -33.52
N LYS A 55 114.95 -51.58 -34.47
CA LYS A 55 115.70 -52.31 -35.51
C LYS A 55 117.12 -52.57 -35.02
N GLY A 56 117.43 -53.83 -34.76
CA GLY A 56 118.78 -54.27 -34.42
C GLY A 56 119.75 -54.02 -35.55
N ASP A 57 120.79 -53.26 -35.25
CA ASP A 57 122.20 -53.64 -35.43
C ASP A 57 123.11 -52.63 -36.12
N THR A 58 122.59 -51.55 -36.72
CA THR A 58 123.44 -50.39 -37.06
C THR A 58 122.59 -49.15 -37.27
N VAL A 59 122.93 -48.05 -36.59
CA VAL A 59 122.37 -46.73 -36.90
C VAL A 59 122.95 -46.27 -38.23
N GLU A 60 122.11 -45.97 -39.22
CA GLU A 60 122.58 -45.43 -40.50
C GLU A 60 123.47 -44.21 -40.27
N ASN A 61 124.64 -44.18 -40.92
CA ASN A 61 125.65 -43.15 -40.70
C ASN A 61 125.31 -41.84 -41.45
N ASN A 62 124.19 -41.22 -41.10
CA ASN A 62 123.79 -39.90 -41.60
C ASN A 62 124.19 -38.78 -40.61
N ARG A 63 124.22 -37.53 -41.09
CA ARG A 63 124.60 -36.35 -40.28
C ARG A 63 123.69 -36.13 -39.06
N GLU A 64 122.38 -36.24 -39.22
CA GLU A 64 121.37 -36.06 -38.17
C GLU A 64 121.50 -37.13 -37.06
N ASN A 65 121.70 -38.39 -37.45
CA ASN A 65 121.92 -39.51 -36.54
C ASN A 65 123.18 -39.27 -35.70
N ARG A 66 124.29 -38.87 -36.35
CA ARG A 66 125.53 -38.53 -35.63
C ARG A 66 125.34 -37.37 -34.66
N LEU A 67 124.64 -36.31 -35.06
CA LEU A 67 124.37 -35.16 -34.19
C LEU A 67 123.50 -35.56 -32.99
N PHE A 68 122.49 -36.41 -33.20
CA PHE A 68 121.67 -36.95 -32.12
C PHE A 68 122.52 -37.75 -31.13
N LEU A 69 123.34 -38.68 -31.61
CA LEU A 69 124.20 -39.51 -30.76
C LEU A 69 125.22 -38.66 -29.97
N ILE A 70 125.81 -37.62 -30.58
CA ILE A 70 126.70 -36.68 -29.88
C ILE A 70 125.96 -35.95 -28.75
N ARG A 71 124.72 -35.51 -29.00
CA ARG A 71 123.88 -34.85 -27.97
C ARG A 71 123.52 -35.83 -26.85
N LEU A 72 123.15 -37.07 -27.21
CA LEU A 72 122.84 -38.14 -26.27
C LEU A 72 124.04 -38.42 -25.36
N VAL A 73 125.23 -38.60 -25.92
CA VAL A 73 126.48 -38.80 -25.16
C VAL A 73 126.73 -37.65 -24.20
N ARG A 74 126.60 -36.39 -24.65
CA ARG A 74 126.81 -35.21 -23.79
C ARG A 74 125.81 -35.16 -22.63
N GLN A 75 124.55 -35.50 -22.88
CA GLN A 75 123.52 -35.55 -21.84
C GLN A 75 123.81 -36.67 -20.84
N ILE A 76 124.18 -37.85 -21.32
CA ILE A 76 124.52 -38.99 -20.46
C ILE A 76 125.79 -38.74 -19.66
N ASP A 77 126.83 -38.18 -20.27
CA ASP A 77 128.04 -37.74 -19.58
C ASP A 77 127.72 -36.71 -18.48
N HIS A 78 126.80 -35.79 -18.75
CA HIS A 78 126.31 -34.86 -17.72
C HIS A 78 125.62 -35.61 -16.57
N PHE A 79 124.70 -36.53 -16.84
CA PHE A 79 124.04 -37.33 -15.81
C PHE A 79 125.03 -38.17 -15.00
N LEU A 80 126.04 -38.76 -15.64
CA LEU A 80 127.08 -39.52 -14.96
C LEU A 80 127.90 -38.64 -14.03
N LYS A 81 128.23 -37.42 -14.46
CA LYS A 81 128.97 -36.44 -13.65
C LYS A 81 128.21 -35.88 -12.46
N ILE A 82 126.88 -36.01 -12.44
CA ILE A 82 126.07 -35.70 -11.24
C ILE A 82 126.39 -36.72 -10.14
N THR A 83 126.61 -37.98 -10.49
CA THR A 83 126.90 -39.07 -9.55
C THR A 83 128.39 -39.25 -9.30
N ASP A 84 129.22 -39.20 -10.34
CA ASP A 84 130.69 -39.31 -10.28
C ASP A 84 131.36 -38.36 -11.27
N LYS A 85 131.94 -37.27 -10.76
CA LYS A 85 132.62 -36.24 -11.55
C LYS A 85 133.85 -36.75 -12.31
N SER A 86 134.46 -37.84 -11.86
CA SER A 86 135.67 -38.43 -12.47
C SER A 86 135.35 -39.34 -13.65
N TYR A 87 134.10 -39.82 -13.73
CA TYR A 87 133.64 -40.66 -14.81
C TYR A 87 133.40 -39.82 -16.08
N SER A 88 133.87 -40.32 -17.22
CA SER A 88 133.63 -39.69 -18.52
C SER A 88 133.01 -40.72 -19.46
N PHE A 89 131.95 -40.30 -20.14
CA PHE A 89 131.30 -41.11 -21.18
C PHE A 89 131.47 -40.42 -22.53
N THR A 90 132.10 -41.13 -23.45
CA THR A 90 132.55 -40.61 -24.74
C THR A 90 131.76 -41.23 -25.88
N TYR A 91 131.79 -40.58 -27.04
CA TYR A 91 131.14 -41.09 -28.24
C TYR A 91 131.63 -42.48 -28.63
N TYR A 92 132.91 -42.77 -28.37
CA TYR A 92 133.51 -44.07 -28.64
C TYR A 92 132.86 -45.20 -27.83
N GLU A 93 132.54 -44.94 -26.56
CA GLU A 93 131.91 -45.93 -25.69
C GLU A 93 130.44 -46.21 -26.05
N LEU A 94 129.80 -45.28 -26.75
CA LEU A 94 128.46 -45.49 -27.30
C LEU A 94 128.47 -46.37 -28.56
N ILE A 95 129.35 -46.09 -29.52
CA ILE A 95 129.43 -46.81 -30.80
C ILE A 95 130.15 -48.16 -30.70
N ARG A 96 131.03 -48.31 -29.70
CA ARG A 96 131.77 -49.55 -29.40
C ARG A 96 131.62 -49.90 -27.91
N PRO A 97 130.42 -50.32 -27.50
CA PRO A 97 130.17 -50.66 -26.12
C PRO A 97 131.00 -51.88 -25.71
N THR A 98 131.53 -51.85 -24.49
CA THR A 98 132.26 -52.98 -23.91
C THR A 98 131.53 -53.47 -22.67
N PRO A 99 131.46 -54.79 -22.43
CA PRO A 99 130.66 -55.35 -21.32
C PRO A 99 130.92 -54.65 -19.99
N LYS A 100 132.20 -54.48 -19.62
CA LYS A 100 132.60 -53.88 -18.34
C LYS A 100 132.16 -52.42 -18.21
N LYS A 101 132.39 -51.60 -19.24
CA LYS A 101 132.04 -50.17 -19.18
C LYS A 101 130.53 -49.97 -19.25
N THR A 102 129.86 -50.64 -20.19
CA THR A 102 128.40 -50.55 -20.35
C THR A 102 127.66 -50.95 -19.07
N SER A 103 128.04 -52.08 -18.45
CA SER A 103 127.49 -52.49 -17.16
C SER A 103 127.69 -51.44 -16.06
N HIS A 104 128.88 -50.83 -15.99
CA HIS A 104 129.16 -49.83 -14.96
C HIS A 104 128.44 -48.50 -15.23
N THR A 105 128.37 -48.05 -16.49
CA THR A 105 127.61 -46.87 -16.91
C THR A 105 126.13 -47.02 -16.53
N LEU A 106 125.52 -48.16 -16.89
CA LEU A 106 124.12 -48.43 -16.57
C LEU A 106 123.89 -48.55 -15.06
N TYR A 107 124.84 -49.14 -14.32
CA TYR A 107 124.78 -49.19 -12.85
C TYR A 107 124.70 -47.80 -12.22
N ILE A 108 125.58 -46.87 -12.61
CA ILE A 108 125.58 -45.51 -12.07
C ILE A 108 124.26 -44.80 -12.40
N LEU A 109 123.85 -44.85 -13.67
CA LEU A 109 122.64 -44.17 -14.14
C LEU A 109 121.39 -44.71 -13.45
N LEU A 110 121.19 -46.03 -13.46
CA LEU A 110 119.96 -46.64 -12.96
C LEU A 110 119.83 -46.51 -11.44
N ASN A 111 120.94 -46.50 -10.70
CA ASN A 111 120.92 -46.19 -9.27
C ASN A 111 120.52 -44.74 -9.00
N TYR A 112 120.99 -43.79 -9.81
CA TYR A 112 120.54 -42.40 -9.70
C TYR A 112 119.04 -42.26 -10.02
N LEU A 113 118.53 -42.96 -11.04
CA LEU A 113 117.11 -42.99 -11.34
C LEU A 113 116.27 -43.58 -10.19
N PHE A 114 116.78 -44.63 -9.53
CA PHE A 114 116.14 -45.20 -8.34
C PHE A 114 116.01 -44.15 -7.22
N TYR A 115 117.11 -43.46 -6.90
CA TYR A 115 117.11 -42.37 -5.92
C TYR A 115 116.15 -41.25 -6.30
N TYR A 116 116.17 -40.80 -7.55
CA TYR A 116 115.29 -39.74 -8.05
C TYR A 116 113.80 -40.11 -7.91
N ASN A 117 113.42 -41.34 -8.25
CA ASN A 117 112.03 -41.78 -8.14
C ASN A 117 111.57 -41.84 -6.68
N MET A 118 112.39 -42.36 -5.77
CA MET A 118 112.08 -42.39 -4.34
C MET A 118 111.87 -40.96 -3.78
N TYR A 119 112.77 -40.04 -4.11
CA TYR A 119 112.66 -38.64 -3.68
C TYR A 119 111.43 -37.94 -4.28
N LYS A 120 111.15 -38.19 -5.57
CA LYS A 120 109.98 -37.64 -6.26
C LYS A 120 108.67 -38.10 -5.63
N GLU A 121 108.54 -39.38 -5.28
CA GLU A 121 107.38 -39.90 -4.57
C GLU A 121 107.19 -39.28 -3.18
N GLU A 122 108.29 -39.08 -2.44
CA GLU A 122 108.25 -38.43 -1.12
C GLU A 122 107.79 -36.96 -1.21
N VAL A 123 108.35 -36.19 -2.15
CA VAL A 123 107.97 -34.80 -2.38
C VAL A 123 106.51 -34.67 -2.83
N PHE A 124 106.03 -35.56 -3.71
CA PHE A 124 104.62 -35.54 -4.11
C PHE A 124 103.67 -35.87 -2.96
N LYS A 125 104.03 -36.80 -2.07
CA LYS A 125 103.25 -37.06 -0.85
C LYS A 125 103.18 -35.83 0.06
N MET A 126 104.32 -35.14 0.26
CA MET A 126 104.35 -33.91 1.07
C MET A 126 103.55 -32.76 0.45
N ALA A 127 103.51 -32.66 -0.87
CA ALA A 127 102.77 -31.60 -1.57
C ALA A 127 101.25 -31.87 -1.65
N GLN A 128 100.81 -33.12 -1.48
CA GLN A 128 99.41 -33.51 -1.62
C GLN A 128 98.52 -32.86 -0.55
N GLU A 129 98.95 -32.85 0.72
CA GLU A 129 98.18 -32.23 1.81
C GLU A 129 97.98 -30.71 1.63
N PRO A 130 99.02 -29.90 1.34
CA PRO A 130 98.85 -28.48 1.02
C PRO A 130 97.90 -28.23 -0.17
N ILE A 131 97.98 -29.04 -1.22
CA ILE A 131 97.12 -28.91 -2.41
C ILE A 131 95.65 -29.19 -2.03
N GLN A 132 95.39 -30.24 -1.25
CA GLN A 132 94.04 -30.55 -0.77
C GLN A 132 93.49 -29.41 0.10
N LYS A 133 94.26 -28.93 1.07
CA LYS A 133 93.87 -27.79 1.92
C LYS A 133 93.57 -26.54 1.10
N PHE A 134 94.37 -26.25 0.07
CA PHE A 134 94.10 -25.13 -0.83
C PHE A 134 92.76 -25.28 -1.56
N HIS A 135 92.46 -26.46 -2.09
CA HIS A 135 91.18 -26.72 -2.76
C HIS A 135 89.97 -26.62 -1.81
N GLU A 136 90.10 -27.14 -0.59
CA GLU A 136 89.07 -27.02 0.45
C GLU A 136 88.79 -25.57 0.82
N LEU A 137 89.84 -24.80 1.14
CA LEU A 137 89.72 -23.38 1.48
C LEU A 137 89.12 -22.56 0.34
N LYS A 138 89.54 -22.82 -0.90
CA LYS A 138 88.96 -22.17 -2.08
C LYS A 138 87.46 -22.46 -2.19
N GLY A 139 87.05 -23.72 -2.02
CA GLY A 139 85.63 -24.10 -2.03
C GLY A 139 84.82 -23.52 -0.87
N MET A 140 85.42 -23.26 0.29
CA MET A 140 84.77 -22.54 1.39
C MET A 140 84.57 -21.06 1.05
N ILE A 141 85.59 -20.39 0.50
CA ILE A 141 85.51 -18.98 0.10
C ILE A 141 84.42 -18.79 -0.96
N GLU A 142 84.38 -19.63 -1.99
CA GLU A 142 83.38 -19.55 -3.07
C GLU A 142 81.95 -19.79 -2.57
N ARG A 143 81.75 -20.64 -1.55
CA ARG A 143 80.44 -20.80 -0.89
C ARG A 143 80.05 -19.56 -0.11
N GLN A 144 80.97 -19.04 0.72
CA GLN A 144 80.71 -17.86 1.53
C GLN A 144 80.42 -16.62 0.69
N GLN A 145 81.11 -16.45 -0.44
CA GLN A 145 80.86 -15.36 -1.38
C GLN A 145 79.44 -15.43 -1.94
N ARG A 146 78.99 -16.60 -2.42
CA ARG A 146 77.62 -16.78 -2.91
C ARG A 146 76.56 -16.52 -1.84
N GLU A 147 76.78 -17.01 -0.63
CA GLU A 147 75.86 -16.73 0.49
C GLU A 147 75.79 -15.24 0.82
N ASN A 148 76.92 -14.54 0.79
CA ASN A 148 76.96 -13.10 1.04
C ASN A 148 76.25 -12.33 -0.08
N GLU A 149 76.41 -12.71 -1.34
CA GLU A 149 75.70 -12.10 -2.47
C GLU A 149 74.18 -12.25 -2.33
N LEU A 150 73.69 -13.44 -1.95
CA LEU A 150 72.27 -13.67 -1.66
C LEU A 150 71.77 -12.77 -0.53
N LYS A 151 72.50 -12.70 0.59
CA LYS A 151 72.14 -11.82 1.73
C LYS A 151 72.12 -10.34 1.34
N VAL A 152 73.04 -9.90 0.47
CA VAL A 152 73.06 -8.52 -0.03
C VAL A 152 71.81 -8.24 -0.86
N GLN A 153 71.41 -9.18 -1.72
CA GLN A 153 70.21 -9.06 -2.53
C GLN A 153 68.93 -9.04 -1.67
N GLU A 154 68.79 -9.96 -0.71
CA GLU A 154 67.68 -9.98 0.25
C GLU A 154 67.61 -8.67 1.06
N THR A 155 68.76 -8.18 1.53
CA THR A 155 68.83 -6.91 2.27
C THR A 155 68.40 -5.73 1.39
N LYS A 156 68.72 -5.75 0.10
CA LYS A 156 68.32 -4.70 -0.85
C LYS A 156 66.81 -4.71 -1.07
N GLU A 157 66.22 -5.89 -1.24
CA GLU A 157 64.76 -6.07 -1.39
C GLU A 157 64.01 -5.61 -0.14
N LEU A 158 64.49 -6.02 1.05
CA LEU A 158 63.95 -5.56 2.33
C LEU A 158 64.04 -4.04 2.48
N LYS A 159 65.17 -3.42 2.13
CA LYS A 159 65.32 -1.96 2.15
C LYS A 159 64.31 -1.28 1.23
N MET A 160 64.13 -1.78 0.01
CA MET A 160 63.14 -1.22 -0.92
C MET A 160 61.71 -1.32 -0.37
N ALA A 161 61.35 -2.45 0.25
CA ALA A 161 60.06 -2.63 0.89
C ALA A 161 59.86 -1.67 2.08
N VAL A 162 60.88 -1.50 2.92
CA VAL A 162 60.86 -0.55 4.03
C VAL A 162 60.70 0.89 3.53
N ASP A 163 61.42 1.28 2.49
CA ASP A 163 61.32 2.63 1.90
C ASP A 163 59.92 2.90 1.34
N GLU A 164 59.32 1.91 0.66
CA GLU A 164 57.97 2.02 0.12
C GLU A 164 56.93 2.15 1.24
N LEU A 165 56.99 1.28 2.26
CA LEU A 165 56.12 1.39 3.43
C LEU A 165 56.30 2.73 4.15
N THR A 166 57.53 3.21 4.26
CA THR A 166 57.83 4.51 4.89
C THR A 166 57.22 5.68 4.11
N LYS A 167 57.12 5.58 2.78
CA LYS A 167 56.43 6.57 1.94
C LYS A 167 54.90 6.50 2.03
N GLN A 168 54.34 5.30 2.12
CA GLN A 168 52.89 5.10 2.22
C GLN A 168 52.32 5.49 3.59
N LEU A 169 53.11 5.33 4.66
CA LEU A 169 52.65 5.54 6.03
C LEU A 169 52.18 6.97 6.33
N PRO A 170 52.83 8.05 5.87
CA PRO A 170 52.31 9.41 5.94
C PRO A 170 50.96 9.59 5.22
N GLN A 171 50.80 9.00 4.04
CA GLN A 171 49.56 9.11 3.25
C GLN A 171 48.40 8.45 3.99
N LEU A 172 48.59 7.23 4.48
CA LEU A 172 47.61 6.52 5.31
C LEU A 172 47.28 7.28 6.60
N ARG A 173 48.29 7.91 7.24
CA ARG A 173 48.05 8.77 8.40
C ARG A 173 47.21 10.00 8.06
N THR A 174 47.44 10.64 6.91
CA THR A 174 46.61 11.77 6.46
C THR A 174 45.19 11.33 6.13
N GLU A 175 45.01 10.22 5.41
CA GLU A 175 43.70 9.66 5.10
C GLU A 175 42.93 9.31 6.37
N HIS A 176 43.57 8.65 7.34
CA HIS A 176 42.96 8.35 8.63
C HIS A 176 42.54 9.63 9.36
N ARG A 177 43.38 10.67 9.36
CA ARG A 177 43.06 11.95 9.99
C ARG A 177 41.85 12.61 9.35
N ASP A 178 41.75 12.57 8.03
CA ASP A 178 40.64 13.17 7.29
C ASP A 178 39.35 12.37 7.45
N LEU A 179 39.42 11.05 7.43
CA LEU A 179 38.29 10.17 7.76
C LEU A 179 37.80 10.41 9.20
N SER A 180 38.72 10.56 10.15
CA SER A 180 38.36 10.84 11.54
C SER A 180 37.69 12.21 11.70
N LYS A 181 38.13 13.24 10.98
CA LYS A 181 37.44 14.54 10.93
C LYS A 181 36.05 14.43 10.32
N ARG A 182 35.92 13.67 9.22
CA ARG A 182 34.64 13.46 8.54
C ARG A 182 33.65 12.68 9.41
N LYS A 183 34.14 11.71 10.18
CA LYS A 183 33.33 11.00 11.19
C LYS A 183 32.82 11.97 12.25
N ALA A 184 33.70 12.79 12.82
CA ALA A 184 33.32 13.76 13.84
C ALA A 184 32.27 14.78 13.33
N SER A 185 32.43 15.28 12.10
CA SER A 185 31.45 16.21 11.51
C SER A 185 30.11 15.55 11.20
N GLN A 186 30.11 14.27 10.82
CA GLN A 186 28.89 13.49 10.65
C GLN A 186 28.19 13.23 11.99
N GLU A 187 28.94 12.88 13.04
CA GLU A 187 28.39 12.72 14.40
C GLU A 187 27.76 14.02 14.91
N GLU A 188 28.42 15.17 14.70
CA GLU A 188 27.88 16.48 15.05
C GLU A 188 26.59 16.79 14.26
N SER A 189 26.57 16.48 12.97
CA SER A 189 25.38 16.67 12.12
C SER A 189 24.22 15.77 12.55
N LEU A 190 24.52 14.52 12.94
CA LEU A 190 23.55 13.55 13.43
C LEU A 190 22.97 13.98 14.78
N GLN A 191 23.81 14.55 15.65
CA GLN A 191 23.38 15.12 16.92
C GLN A 191 22.42 16.31 16.72
N LYS A 192 22.76 17.26 15.84
CA LYS A 192 21.86 18.36 15.47
C LYS A 192 20.54 17.87 14.88
N LEU A 193 20.58 16.81 14.08
CA LEU A 193 19.36 16.22 13.52
C LEU A 193 18.49 15.57 14.60
N LYS A 194 19.09 14.87 15.57
CA LYS A 194 18.37 14.31 16.72
C LYS A 194 17.70 15.40 17.55
N GLU A 195 18.42 16.46 17.87
CA GLU A 195 17.87 17.62 18.59
C GLU A 195 16.69 18.23 17.83
N SER A 196 16.82 18.39 16.51
CA SER A 196 15.71 18.86 15.67
C SER A 196 14.51 17.90 15.65
N CYS A 197 14.74 16.59 15.63
CA CYS A 197 13.68 15.59 15.74
C CYS A 197 12.97 15.65 17.10
N GLU A 198 13.72 15.85 18.19
CA GLU A 198 13.17 16.03 19.53
C GLU A 198 12.31 17.29 19.63
N GLU A 199 12.80 18.43 19.10
CA GLU A 199 12.02 19.67 19.01
C GLU A 199 10.73 19.51 18.19
N LEU A 200 10.80 18.79 17.06
CA LEU A 200 9.63 18.50 16.24
C LEU A 200 8.64 17.58 16.98
N ALA A 201 9.12 16.59 17.71
CA ALA A 201 8.29 15.71 18.53
C ALA A 201 7.57 16.49 19.64
N GLU A 202 8.27 17.43 20.30
CA GLU A 202 7.67 18.36 21.28
C GLU A 202 6.60 19.24 20.64
N LYS A 203 6.89 19.85 19.48
CA LYS A 203 5.91 20.65 18.72
C LYS A 203 4.68 19.82 18.35
N LEU A 204 4.87 18.57 17.95
CA LEU A 204 3.78 17.64 17.63
C LEU A 204 2.92 17.35 18.86
N LYS A 205 3.53 17.07 20.01
CA LYS A 205 2.81 16.88 21.28
C LYS A 205 1.99 18.12 21.62
N HIS A 206 2.62 19.30 21.58
CA HIS A 206 1.95 20.56 21.85
C HIS A 206 0.76 20.82 20.92
N LEU A 207 0.91 20.59 19.61
CA LEU A 207 -0.19 20.69 18.64
C LEU A 207 -1.30 19.67 18.93
N HIS A 208 -0.95 18.47 19.38
CA HIS A 208 -1.94 17.46 19.77
C HIS A 208 -2.72 17.88 21.01
N GLU A 209 -2.04 18.45 22.01
CA GLU A 209 -2.64 19.07 23.20
C GLU A 209 -3.60 20.20 22.81
N GLN A 210 -3.15 21.10 21.93
CA GLN A 210 -3.96 22.20 21.40
C GLN A 210 -5.19 21.67 20.68
N LYS A 211 -5.04 20.70 19.77
CA LYS A 211 -6.15 20.03 19.10
C LYS A 211 -7.13 19.45 20.11
N ARG A 212 -6.65 18.74 21.14
CA ARG A 212 -7.50 18.14 22.18
C ARG A 212 -8.26 19.20 22.98
N SER A 213 -7.60 20.32 23.30
CA SER A 213 -8.23 21.45 23.98
C SER A 213 -9.30 22.13 23.12
N LEU A 214 -9.06 22.26 21.80
CA LEU A 214 -10.01 22.83 20.85
C LEU A 214 -11.20 21.90 20.68
N VAL A 215 -10.99 20.59 20.52
CA VAL A 215 -12.06 19.60 20.45
C VAL A 215 -12.94 19.64 21.71
N LYS A 216 -12.37 19.83 22.90
CA LYS A 216 -13.16 20.02 24.14
C LYS A 216 -13.97 21.32 24.17
N LYS A 217 -13.57 22.34 23.40
CA LYS A 217 -14.28 23.62 23.29
C LYS A 217 -15.29 23.64 22.14
N VAL A 218 -15.22 22.67 21.23
CA VAL A 218 -16.23 22.50 20.18
C VAL A 218 -17.46 21.89 20.83
N VAL A 219 -18.55 22.65 20.77
CA VAL A 219 -19.89 22.23 21.15
C VAL A 219 -20.34 21.16 20.15
N ALA A 220 -20.96 20.08 20.61
CA ALA A 220 -21.46 19.02 19.72
C ALA A 220 -22.44 19.62 18.71
N ASP A 221 -22.47 19.09 17.47
CA ASP A 221 -23.32 19.64 16.40
C ASP A 221 -24.80 19.68 16.81
N GLU A 222 -25.26 18.74 17.65
CA GLU A 222 -26.61 18.78 18.23
C GLU A 222 -26.83 19.95 19.21
N GLU A 223 -25.88 20.23 20.10
CA GLU A 223 -25.95 21.37 21.03
C GLU A 223 -25.82 22.71 20.27
N SER A 224 -25.03 22.74 19.19
CA SER A 224 -24.95 23.90 18.30
C SER A 224 -26.25 24.13 17.54
N HIS A 225 -26.92 23.07 17.08
CA HIS A 225 -28.25 23.17 16.46
C HIS A 225 -29.31 23.62 17.46
N GLU A 226 -29.28 23.12 18.70
CA GLU A 226 -30.20 23.54 19.75
C GLU A 226 -29.99 25.00 20.14
N LEU A 227 -28.74 25.45 20.27
CA LEU A 227 -28.41 26.87 20.48
C LEU A 227 -28.84 27.75 19.30
N GLN A 228 -28.68 27.28 18.06
CA GLN A 228 -29.14 28.00 16.88
C GLN A 228 -30.67 28.15 16.88
N LYS A 229 -31.39 27.07 17.24
CA LYS A 229 -32.85 27.09 17.40
C LYS A 229 -33.29 28.03 18.52
N GLN A 230 -32.57 28.07 19.64
CA GLN A 230 -32.83 29.03 20.73
C GLN A 230 -32.58 30.48 20.28
N ILE A 231 -31.51 30.73 19.51
CA ILE A 231 -31.21 32.04 18.94
C ILE A 231 -32.33 32.48 17.99
N ASP A 232 -32.81 31.59 17.13
CA ASP A 232 -33.87 31.93 16.16
C ASP A 232 -35.22 32.14 16.85
N ASN A 233 -35.53 31.38 17.91
CA ASN A 233 -36.68 31.64 18.77
C ASN A 233 -36.58 33.01 19.47
N LEU A 234 -35.42 33.35 20.04
CA LEU A 234 -35.19 34.65 20.67
C LEU A 234 -35.29 35.81 19.67
N LYS A 235 -34.82 35.63 18.43
CA LYS A 235 -34.99 36.62 17.36
C LYS A 235 -36.47 36.81 17.02
N ALA A 236 -37.25 35.73 16.95
CA ALA A 236 -38.70 35.81 16.73
C ALA A 236 -39.41 36.53 17.89
N ASP A 237 -39.02 36.25 19.13
CA ASP A 237 -39.55 36.94 20.31
C ASP A 237 -39.18 38.43 20.33
N ILE A 238 -37.94 38.78 19.97
CA ILE A 238 -37.52 40.19 19.82
C ILE A 238 -38.37 40.88 18.75
N ALA A 239 -38.61 40.24 17.60
CA ALA A 239 -39.45 40.80 16.54
C ALA A 239 -40.88 41.03 17.03
N LYS A 240 -41.47 40.06 17.75
CA LYS A 240 -42.79 40.17 18.34
C LYS A 240 -42.87 41.28 19.40
N HIS A 241 -41.87 41.38 20.28
CA HIS A 241 -41.81 42.46 21.26
C HIS A 241 -41.63 43.82 20.61
N LYS A 242 -40.92 43.91 19.49
CA LYS A 242 -40.78 45.14 18.71
C LYS A 242 -42.11 45.55 18.06
N GLU A 243 -42.87 44.59 17.53
CA GLU A 243 -44.23 44.85 17.03
C GLU A 243 -45.17 45.30 18.15
N MET A 244 -45.14 44.65 19.31
CA MET A 244 -45.93 45.05 20.48
C MET A 244 -45.53 46.44 20.98
N ALA A 245 -44.24 46.77 21.00
CA ALA A 245 -43.75 48.09 21.38
C ALA A 245 -44.22 49.17 20.39
N ASN A 246 -44.14 48.89 19.08
CA ASN A 246 -44.65 49.80 18.05
C ASN A 246 -46.17 50.01 18.15
N ALA A 247 -46.94 48.95 18.41
CA ALA A 247 -48.40 49.03 18.60
C ALA A 247 -48.77 49.79 19.90
N SER A 248 -47.98 49.63 20.96
CA SER A 248 -48.12 50.42 22.18
C SER A 248 -47.77 51.90 21.94
N GLU A 249 -46.74 52.18 21.15
CA GLU A 249 -46.34 53.55 20.82
C GLU A 249 -47.40 54.25 19.95
N SER A 250 -47.99 53.54 18.97
CA SER A 250 -49.09 54.08 18.18
C SER A 250 -50.33 54.37 19.05
N SER A 251 -50.66 53.47 19.96
CA SER A 251 -51.76 53.66 20.92
C SER A 251 -51.52 54.84 21.86
N LEU A 252 -50.27 55.04 22.32
CA LEU A 252 -49.89 56.19 23.14
C LEU A 252 -49.96 57.50 22.36
N ARG A 253 -49.60 57.52 21.08
CA ARG A 253 -49.77 58.71 20.21
C ARG A 253 -51.24 59.06 20.03
N GLU A 254 -52.10 58.06 19.81
CA GLU A 254 -53.55 58.27 19.72
C GLU A 254 -54.13 58.83 21.02
N LEU A 255 -53.70 58.30 22.17
CA LEU A 255 -54.11 58.82 23.47
C LEU A 255 -53.62 60.25 23.70
N SER A 256 -52.38 60.57 23.33
CA SER A 256 -51.83 61.92 23.40
C SER A 256 -52.64 62.91 22.57
N ASN A 257 -53.00 62.53 21.34
CA ASN A 257 -53.85 63.35 20.46
C ASN A 257 -55.25 63.54 21.05
N SER A 258 -55.82 62.52 21.69
CA SER A 258 -57.12 62.60 22.39
C SER A 258 -57.07 63.56 23.59
N VAL A 259 -55.99 63.55 24.36
CA VAL A 259 -55.78 64.47 25.49
C VAL A 259 -55.67 65.92 25.00
N GLU A 260 -54.97 66.19 23.90
CA GLU A 260 -54.93 67.52 23.30
C GLU A 260 -56.32 67.99 22.83
N LEU A 261 -57.12 67.10 22.25
CA LEU A 261 -58.50 67.39 21.84
C LEU A 261 -59.37 67.74 23.07
N MET A 262 -59.26 66.96 24.15
CA MET A 262 -59.98 67.22 25.40
C MET A 262 -59.59 68.55 26.03
N GLN A 263 -58.32 68.95 25.98
CA GLN A 263 -57.88 70.27 26.46
C GLN A 263 -58.43 71.42 25.61
N ARG A 264 -58.63 71.23 24.30
CA ARG A 264 -59.32 72.23 23.44
C ARG A 264 -60.81 72.32 23.75
N LEU A 265 -61.49 71.18 23.92
CA LEU A 265 -62.91 71.11 24.31
C LEU A 265 -63.17 71.77 25.66
N LYS A 266 -62.28 71.57 26.64
CA LYS A 266 -62.37 72.26 27.94
C LYS A 266 -62.38 73.79 27.80
N LYS A 267 -61.50 74.34 26.94
CA LYS A 267 -61.45 75.78 26.64
C LYS A 267 -62.70 76.29 25.92
N GLU A 268 -63.41 75.46 25.16
CA GLU A 268 -64.68 75.84 24.53
C GLU A 268 -65.87 75.75 25.49
N ILE A 269 -65.89 74.76 26.38
CA ILE A 269 -66.92 74.63 27.44
C ILE A 269 -66.84 75.81 28.41
N GLU A 270 -65.63 76.23 28.83
CA GLU A 270 -65.44 77.41 29.67
C GLU A 270 -66.00 78.69 29.01
N LYS A 271 -65.93 78.81 27.68
CA LYS A 271 -66.54 79.92 26.92
C LYS A 271 -68.06 79.80 26.76
N ALA A 272 -68.60 78.59 26.72
CA ALA A 272 -70.04 78.34 26.63
C ALA A 272 -70.76 78.54 27.98
N THR A 273 -70.04 78.38 29.11
CA THR A 273 -70.61 78.48 30.46
C THR A 273 -70.89 79.94 30.87
N ASP A 274 -70.21 80.91 30.26
CA ASP A 274 -70.45 82.36 30.46
C ASP A 274 -71.71 82.89 29.74
N ILE A 275 -72.28 82.13 28.80
CA ILE A 275 -73.35 82.60 27.90
C ILE A 275 -74.71 81.95 28.20
N VAL A 276 -74.76 80.83 28.93
CA VAL A 276 -76.00 80.05 29.15
C VAL A 276 -76.54 80.25 30.58
N PRO A 277 -77.69 80.93 30.77
CA PRO A 277 -78.31 81.08 32.08
C PRO A 277 -78.78 79.73 32.64
N LEU A 278 -78.52 79.48 33.93
CA LEU A 278 -78.94 78.30 34.71
C LEU A 278 -80.42 77.89 34.52
N ARG A 279 -81.29 78.83 34.15
CA ARG A 279 -82.72 78.61 33.90
C ARG A 279 -83.01 77.71 32.69
N LEU A 280 -82.11 77.65 31.69
CA LEU A 280 -82.26 76.75 30.54
C LEU A 280 -81.91 75.29 30.88
N ILE A 281 -81.03 75.08 31.86
CA ILE A 281 -80.58 73.75 32.30
C ILE A 281 -81.72 73.03 33.05
N ASP A 282 -82.52 73.75 33.84
CA ASP A 282 -83.68 73.19 34.53
C ASP A 282 -84.84 72.85 33.56
N GLN A 283 -85.04 73.65 32.51
CA GLN A 283 -86.02 73.34 31.45
C GLN A 283 -85.62 72.11 30.61
N LEU A 284 -84.33 71.91 30.36
CA LEU A 284 -83.80 70.71 29.71
C LEU A 284 -83.99 69.45 30.58
N ARG A 285 -83.84 69.58 31.91
CA ARG A 285 -84.03 68.46 32.84
C ARG A 285 -85.50 68.03 32.97
N GLU A 286 -86.44 68.98 32.89
CA GLU A 286 -87.88 68.69 32.90
C GLU A 286 -88.36 68.07 31.57
N THR A 287 -87.85 68.56 30.43
CA THR A 287 -88.17 68.00 29.10
C THR A 287 -87.58 66.60 28.92
N ASN A 288 -86.39 66.32 29.48
CA ASN A 288 -85.82 64.97 29.43
C ASN A 288 -86.61 63.96 30.28
N LYS A 289 -87.17 64.38 31.43
CA LYS A 289 -88.10 63.57 32.22
C LYS A 289 -89.40 63.26 31.48
N GLN A 290 -89.92 64.21 30.71
CA GLN A 290 -91.11 64.00 29.88
C GLN A 290 -90.82 63.06 28.70
N LEU A 291 -89.62 63.13 28.12
CA LEU A 291 -89.18 62.25 27.04
C LEU A 291 -89.00 60.79 27.51
N GLU A 292 -88.38 60.56 28.69
CA GLU A 292 -88.26 59.22 29.27
C GLU A 292 -89.63 58.60 29.56
N LYS A 293 -90.62 59.41 29.99
CA LYS A 293 -92.00 58.95 30.21
C LYS A 293 -92.70 58.57 28.90
N ALA A 294 -92.52 59.37 27.86
CA ALA A 294 -93.07 59.10 26.53
C ALA A 294 -92.45 57.83 25.89
N MET A 295 -91.15 57.60 26.08
CA MET A 295 -90.46 56.39 25.62
C MET A 295 -90.95 55.12 26.34
N ALA A 296 -91.23 55.20 27.64
CA ALA A 296 -91.81 54.08 28.39
C ALA A 296 -93.25 53.77 27.94
N GLU A 297 -94.04 54.80 27.62
CA GLU A 297 -95.38 54.65 27.06
C GLU A 297 -95.35 54.08 25.62
N GLU A 298 -94.37 54.45 24.81
CA GLU A 298 -94.16 53.88 23.47
C GLU A 298 -93.76 52.40 23.52
N HIS A 299 -92.87 52.02 24.44
CA HIS A 299 -92.50 50.62 24.63
C HIS A 299 -93.70 49.76 25.09
N ALA A 300 -94.51 50.28 26.03
CA ALA A 300 -95.73 49.60 26.46
C ALA A 300 -96.78 49.50 25.34
N ALA A 301 -96.83 50.49 24.43
CA ALA A 301 -97.69 50.44 23.25
C ALA A 301 -97.18 49.44 22.20
N GLN A 302 -95.86 49.30 22.03
CA GLN A 302 -95.25 48.30 21.13
C GLN A 302 -95.48 46.87 21.61
N GLU A 303 -95.36 46.61 22.92
CA GLU A 303 -95.71 45.30 23.50
C GLU A 303 -97.19 44.97 23.32
N ARG A 304 -98.10 45.94 23.56
CA ARG A 304 -99.53 45.76 23.28
C ARG A 304 -99.81 45.48 21.80
N ARG A 305 -99.09 46.14 20.89
CA ARG A 305 -99.21 45.93 19.45
C ARG A 305 -98.72 44.54 19.03
N ALA A 306 -97.66 44.03 19.65
CA ALA A 306 -97.18 42.67 19.41
C ALA A 306 -98.22 41.62 19.85
N ILE A 307 -98.84 41.78 21.03
CA ILE A 307 -99.90 40.89 21.52
C ILE A 307 -101.14 40.94 20.62
N LEU A 308 -101.55 42.14 20.18
CA LEU A 308 -102.68 42.30 19.26
C LEU A 308 -102.43 41.65 17.89
N ASN A 309 -101.22 41.76 17.34
CA ASN A 309 -100.87 41.11 16.09
C ASN A 309 -100.90 39.58 16.22
N GLN A 310 -100.43 39.03 17.34
CA GLN A 310 -100.49 37.59 17.61
C GLN A 310 -101.94 37.10 17.68
N ASN A 311 -102.84 37.87 18.31
CA ASN A 311 -104.28 37.54 18.33
C ASN A 311 -104.93 37.64 16.95
N VAL A 312 -104.50 38.57 16.10
CA VAL A 312 -105.00 38.69 14.71
C VAL A 312 -104.56 37.49 13.87
N GLU A 313 -103.32 37.01 14.05
CA GLU A 313 -102.82 35.80 13.38
C GLU A 313 -103.59 34.54 13.84
N GLU A 314 -103.90 34.41 15.13
CA GLU A 314 -104.74 33.31 15.66
C GLU A 314 -106.17 33.36 15.11
N GLU A 315 -106.80 34.55 15.04
CA GLU A 315 -108.13 34.72 14.45
C GLU A 315 -108.14 34.46 12.94
N GLN A 316 -107.07 34.82 12.22
CA GLN A 316 -106.92 34.47 10.80
C GLN A 316 -106.80 32.96 10.58
N GLN A 317 -106.01 32.26 11.39
CA GLN A 317 -105.93 30.79 11.34
C GLN A 317 -107.28 30.13 11.70
N ASN A 318 -107.99 30.66 12.69
CA ASN A 318 -109.34 30.20 13.02
C ASN A 318 -110.32 30.43 11.86
N TYR A 319 -110.28 31.60 11.22
CA TYR A 319 -111.12 31.90 10.05
C TYR A 319 -110.83 30.97 8.87
N GLU A 320 -109.56 30.72 8.54
CA GLU A 320 -109.17 29.77 7.49
C GLU A 320 -109.65 28.35 7.79
N THR A 321 -109.54 27.92 9.05
CA THR A 321 -110.04 26.62 9.51
C THR A 321 -111.57 26.54 9.37
N LEU A 322 -112.29 27.61 9.69
CA LEU A 322 -113.74 27.71 9.55
C LEU A 322 -114.18 27.67 8.08
N VAL A 323 -113.44 28.37 7.20
CA VAL A 323 -113.67 28.38 5.74
C VAL A 323 -113.46 26.98 5.15
N GLN A 324 -112.42 26.26 5.58
CA GLN A 324 -112.22 24.86 5.16
C GLN A 324 -113.35 23.94 5.65
N GLN A 325 -113.81 24.10 6.90
CA GLN A 325 -114.95 23.35 7.41
C GLN A 325 -116.25 23.67 6.64
N TYR A 326 -116.46 24.93 6.28
CA TYR A 326 -117.62 25.34 5.47
C TYR A 326 -117.57 24.73 4.06
N LEU A 327 -116.43 24.77 3.37
CA LEU A 327 -116.26 24.16 2.05
C LEU A 327 -116.44 22.64 2.07
N SER A 328 -115.92 21.96 3.10
CA SER A 328 -116.13 20.53 3.34
C SER A 328 -117.61 20.19 3.56
N LYS A 329 -118.31 20.95 4.41
CA LYS A 329 -119.76 20.78 4.61
C LYS A 329 -120.56 21.07 3.34
N LYS A 330 -120.19 22.09 2.56
CA LYS A 330 -120.85 22.42 1.30
C LYS A 330 -120.71 21.28 0.28
N GLN A 331 -119.53 20.68 0.14
CA GLN A 331 -119.34 19.51 -0.71
C GLN A 331 -120.16 18.30 -0.23
N GLN A 332 -120.26 18.06 1.09
CA GLN A 332 -121.13 17.01 1.63
C GLN A 332 -122.62 17.26 1.33
N PHE A 333 -123.07 18.52 1.37
CA PHE A 333 -124.43 18.88 0.99
C PHE A 333 -124.67 18.73 -0.51
N ASP A 334 -123.74 19.12 -1.37
CA ASP A 334 -123.87 18.95 -2.83
C ASP A 334 -123.96 17.47 -3.22
N VAL A 335 -123.20 16.59 -2.55
CA VAL A 335 -123.30 15.13 -2.73
C VAL A 335 -124.65 14.59 -2.25
N LYS A 336 -125.15 15.05 -1.09
CA LYS A 336 -126.48 14.67 -0.57
C LYS A 336 -127.62 15.18 -1.45
N GLU A 337 -127.52 16.40 -2.00
CA GLU A 337 -128.51 16.96 -2.90
C GLU A 337 -128.59 16.16 -4.21
N LYS A 338 -127.44 15.76 -4.77
CA LYS A 338 -127.38 14.86 -5.94
C LYS A 338 -128.05 13.52 -5.68
N SER A 339 -127.75 12.89 -4.53
CA SER A 339 -128.37 11.62 -4.11
C SER A 339 -129.89 11.76 -3.89
N HIS A 340 -130.35 12.88 -3.31
CA HIS A 340 -131.77 13.14 -3.15
C HIS A 340 -132.48 13.42 -4.48
N LYS A 341 -131.82 14.08 -5.44
CA LYS A 341 -132.36 14.28 -6.79
C LYS A 341 -132.53 12.96 -7.55
N GLU A 342 -131.55 12.06 -7.45
CA GLU A 342 -131.63 10.71 -8.02
C GLU A 342 -132.75 9.89 -7.35
N SER A 343 -132.86 9.92 -6.01
CA SER A 343 -133.95 9.26 -5.28
C SER A 343 -135.34 9.80 -5.65
N LEU A 344 -135.49 11.12 -5.76
CA LEU A 344 -136.75 11.77 -6.17
C LEU A 344 -137.16 11.39 -7.60
N GLN A 345 -136.20 11.28 -8.52
CA GLN A 345 -136.46 10.84 -9.89
C GLN A 345 -137.01 9.40 -9.92
N THR A 346 -136.39 8.47 -9.18
CA THR A 346 -136.90 7.10 -9.03
C THR A 346 -138.28 7.04 -8.36
N LEU A 347 -138.55 7.89 -7.37
CA LEU A 347 -139.85 7.96 -6.71
C LEU A 347 -140.95 8.52 -7.64
N GLN A 348 -140.61 9.47 -8.50
CA GLN A 348 -141.52 9.99 -9.53
C GLN A 348 -141.86 8.92 -10.57
N ASP A 349 -140.90 8.11 -10.99
CA ASP A 349 -141.14 7.02 -11.94
C ASP A 349 -142.04 5.92 -11.33
N VAL A 350 -141.83 5.59 -10.04
CA VAL A 350 -142.69 4.65 -9.29
C VAL A 350 -144.11 5.20 -9.10
N LEU A 351 -144.25 6.49 -8.78
CA LEU A 351 -145.57 7.14 -8.64
C LEU A 351 -146.34 7.17 -9.95
N LYS A 352 -145.65 7.41 -11.08
CA LYS A 352 -146.29 7.37 -12.41
C LYS A 352 -146.80 5.98 -12.73
N GLN A 353 -146.02 4.95 -12.43
CA GLN A 353 -146.40 3.54 -12.61
C GLN A 353 -147.58 3.13 -11.71
N LYS A 354 -147.66 3.68 -10.50
CA LYS A 354 -148.77 3.44 -9.56
C LYS A 354 -150.05 4.17 -9.96
N ASN A 355 -149.96 5.39 -10.48
CA ASN A 355 -151.13 6.11 -11.01
C ASN A 355 -151.72 5.41 -12.23
N ASP A 356 -150.89 4.83 -13.11
CA ASP A 356 -151.37 4.02 -14.24
C ASP A 356 -152.06 2.71 -13.79
N GLN A 357 -151.68 2.17 -12.61
CA GLN A 357 -152.38 1.05 -11.99
C GLN A 357 -153.71 1.47 -11.36
N ILE A 358 -153.76 2.62 -10.68
CA ILE A 358 -154.98 3.16 -10.06
C ILE A 358 -156.02 3.46 -11.15
N ALA A 359 -155.64 4.12 -12.24
CA ALA A 359 -156.56 4.39 -13.35
C ALA A 359 -157.12 3.12 -14.02
N LYS A 360 -156.39 2.00 -13.96
CA LYS A 360 -156.90 0.69 -14.42
C LYS A 360 -157.88 0.08 -13.42
N MET A 361 -157.65 0.25 -12.12
CA MET A 361 -158.57 -0.24 -11.09
C MET A 361 -159.86 0.59 -11.03
N ASP A 362 -159.79 1.92 -11.12
CA ASP A 362 -160.97 2.79 -11.17
C ASP A 362 -161.89 2.46 -12.35
N ASN A 363 -161.31 2.15 -13.52
CA ASN A 363 -162.10 1.71 -14.68
C ASN A 363 -162.74 0.32 -14.48
N GLN A 364 -162.12 -0.56 -13.69
CA GLN A 364 -162.69 -1.86 -13.33
C GLN A 364 -163.77 -1.72 -12.27
N GLU A 365 -163.59 -0.84 -11.29
CA GLU A 365 -164.55 -0.53 -10.23
C GLU A 365 -165.80 0.12 -10.84
N HIS A 366 -165.65 1.09 -11.74
CA HIS A 366 -166.77 1.70 -12.44
C HIS A 366 -167.54 0.70 -13.32
N ALA A 367 -166.85 -0.25 -13.97
CA ALA A 367 -167.50 -1.32 -14.73
C ALA A 367 -168.28 -2.30 -13.84
N LEU A 368 -167.81 -2.55 -12.63
CA LEU A 368 -168.50 -3.39 -11.64
C LEU A 368 -169.70 -2.66 -11.02
N ASP A 369 -169.59 -1.36 -10.75
CA ASP A 369 -170.69 -0.55 -10.24
C ASP A 369 -171.86 -0.49 -11.23
N CYS A 370 -171.59 -0.32 -12.54
CA CYS A 370 -172.64 -0.41 -13.56
C CYS A 370 -173.34 -1.77 -13.59
N GLN A 371 -172.62 -2.88 -13.36
CA GLN A 371 -173.23 -4.22 -13.26
C GLN A 371 -174.07 -4.39 -11.98
N ILE A 372 -173.67 -3.78 -10.87
CA ILE A 372 -174.42 -3.81 -9.61
C ILE A 372 -175.72 -3.01 -9.75
N GLU A 373 -175.69 -1.88 -10.45
CA GLU A 373 -176.87 -1.05 -10.70
C GLU A 373 -177.88 -1.75 -11.61
N GLU A 374 -177.42 -2.42 -12.68
CA GLU A 374 -178.28 -3.31 -13.49
C GLU A 374 -178.89 -4.45 -12.66
N GLN A 375 -178.14 -5.06 -11.73
CA GLN A 375 -178.70 -6.09 -10.85
C GLN A 375 -179.69 -5.53 -9.81
N LYS A 376 -179.52 -4.28 -9.37
CA LYS A 376 -180.48 -3.62 -8.48
C LYS A 376 -181.77 -3.29 -9.21
N ASP A 377 -181.71 -2.80 -10.44
CA ASP A 377 -182.91 -2.54 -11.26
C ASP A 377 -183.68 -3.84 -11.54
N ILE A 378 -182.98 -4.95 -11.81
CA ILE A 378 -183.60 -6.29 -11.94
C ILE A 378 -184.25 -6.73 -10.62
N SER A 379 -183.58 -6.50 -9.49
CA SER A 379 -184.10 -6.83 -8.16
C SER A 379 -185.32 -5.99 -7.79
N GLU A 380 -185.35 -4.70 -8.12
CA GLU A 380 -186.49 -3.81 -7.88
C GLU A 380 -187.69 -4.21 -8.75
N TYR A 381 -187.45 -4.51 -10.03
CA TYR A 381 -188.47 -5.05 -10.94
C TYR A 381 -189.07 -6.39 -10.45
N LEU A 382 -188.24 -7.28 -9.88
CA LEU A 382 -188.70 -8.53 -9.28
C LEU A 382 -189.50 -8.30 -7.99
N LYS A 383 -189.10 -7.32 -7.16
CA LYS A 383 -189.83 -6.97 -5.95
C LYS A 383 -191.19 -6.36 -6.24
N GLU A 384 -191.29 -5.44 -7.21
CA GLU A 384 -192.58 -4.87 -7.61
C GLU A 384 -193.53 -5.94 -8.15
N ASN A 385 -193.05 -6.86 -8.99
CA ASN A 385 -193.86 -7.99 -9.47
C ASN A 385 -194.29 -8.97 -8.36
N ILE A 386 -193.44 -9.23 -7.35
CA ILE A 386 -193.83 -10.05 -6.19
C ILE A 386 -194.87 -9.32 -5.32
N THR A 387 -194.75 -8.00 -5.19
CA THR A 387 -195.72 -7.16 -4.47
C THR A 387 -197.08 -7.16 -5.17
N GLU A 388 -197.11 -7.23 -6.51
CA GLU A 388 -198.34 -7.36 -7.30
C GLU A 388 -198.99 -8.75 -7.20
N ILE A 389 -198.20 -9.83 -7.16
CA ILE A 389 -198.71 -11.21 -7.00
C ILE A 389 -199.27 -11.46 -5.59
N LEU A 390 -198.68 -10.88 -4.55
CA LEU A 390 -199.20 -10.99 -3.18
C LEU A 390 -200.46 -10.16 -2.93
N ILE A 391 -200.75 -9.16 -3.78
CA ILE A 391 -202.02 -8.40 -3.76
C ILE A 391 -203.15 -9.17 -4.48
N THR A 392 -202.85 -10.17 -5.32
CA THR A 392 -203.84 -10.88 -6.17
C THR A 392 -204.16 -12.34 -5.78
N TYR A 393 -203.42 -12.96 -4.86
CA TYR A 393 -203.80 -14.23 -4.22
C TYR A 393 -204.19 -13.96 -2.76
N GLY A 394 -205.44 -13.57 -2.49
CA GLY A 394 -206.50 -14.53 -2.19
C GLY A 394 -206.55 -14.77 -0.68
N ASP A 395 -207.33 -14.04 0.12
CA ASP A 395 -208.77 -13.80 -0.06
C ASP A 395 -209.50 -15.11 -0.46
N ASN A 396 -209.39 -16.15 0.39
CA ASN A 396 -210.39 -17.22 0.56
C ASN A 396 -209.96 -18.29 1.59
N ARG A 397 -210.96 -18.77 2.36
CA ARG A 397 -211.01 -19.86 3.38
C ARG A 397 -210.72 -19.39 4.82
N TYR A 398 -211.64 -19.32 5.79
CA TYR A 398 -212.81 -20.16 6.17
C TYR A 398 -212.48 -21.66 6.28
N HIS A 399 -211.97 -22.09 7.45
CA HIS A 399 -212.54 -23.14 8.31
C HIS A 399 -211.75 -23.31 9.62
#